data_AF-A0A841NBY7-F1
#
_entry.id   AF-A0A841NBY7-F1
#
_cell.length_a   1.000
_cell.length_b   1.000
_cell.length_c   1.000
_cell.angle_alpha   90.00
_cell.angle_beta   90.00
_cell.angle_gamma   90.00
#
_symmetry.space_group_name_H-M   'P 1'
#
loop_
_entity.id
_entity.type
_entity.pdbx_description
1 polymer ?
#
loop_
_entity_poly.entity_id
_entity_poly.type
_entity_poly.pdbx_seq_one_letter_code
_entity_poly.pdbx_strand_id
1 'polypeptide(L)' 'MLLEDRNRVQDYELYDMSGKMLGKEKNTLTIDTSKLATGVYLIKTSEGYMKRVIVK' A
#
# COMPACT_ATOMS: atom_id res chain seq x y z
N MET A 1 4.03 2.03 -6.84
CA MET A 1 3.70 3.38 -6.29
C MET A 1 4.78 3.81 -5.30
N LEU A 2 5.17 5.09 -5.27
CA LEU A 2 6.13 5.63 -4.29
C LEU A 2 5.39 6.20 -3.06
N LEU A 3 5.91 5.92 -1.87
CA LEU A 3 5.47 6.55 -0.63
C LEU A 3 6.12 7.95 -0.54
N GLU A 4 5.30 9.01 -0.50
CA GLU A 4 5.77 10.40 -0.68
C GLU A 4 6.29 11.06 0.62
N ASP A 5 6.22 10.37 1.76
CA ASP A 5 6.73 10.89 3.02
C ASP A 5 8.24 10.60 3.17
N ARG A 6 9.04 11.54 2.64
CA ARG A 6 10.46 11.80 2.99
C ARG A 6 11.36 10.57 3.18
N ASN A 7 11.75 9.91 2.09
CA ASN A 7 12.99 9.10 2.01
C ASN A 7 13.24 8.12 3.19
N ARG A 8 12.18 7.67 3.87
CA ARG A 8 12.23 6.77 5.01
C ARG A 8 11.58 5.47 4.61
N VAL A 9 12.41 4.45 4.68
CA VAL A 9 12.07 3.04 4.68
C VAL A 9 10.90 2.82 5.67
N GLN A 10 9.73 2.40 5.18
CA GLN A 10 8.51 2.30 6.00
C GLN A 10 7.79 0.97 5.77
N ASP A 11 7.11 0.50 6.81
CA ASP A 11 6.28 -0.69 6.76
C ASP A 11 4.89 -0.32 6.23
N TYR A 12 4.32 -1.19 5.39
CA TYR A 12 2.96 -1.02 4.89
C TYR A 12 2.14 -2.30 4.95
N GLU A 13 0.84 -2.11 5.05
CA GLU A 13 -0.21 -3.12 4.94
C GLU A 13 -1.12 -2.75 3.75
N LEU A 14 -1.41 -3.71 2.89
CA LEU A 14 -2.28 -3.54 1.72
C LEU A 14 -3.59 -4.28 1.94
N TYR A 15 -4.71 -3.61 1.68
CA TYR A 15 -6.06 -4.14 1.85
C TYR A 15 -6.89 -3.94 0.58
N ASP A 16 -7.82 -4.86 0.33
CA ASP A 16 -8.94 -4.62 -0.58
C ASP A 16 -10.07 -3.84 0.10
N MET A 17 -11.10 -3.48 -0.68
CA MET A 17 -12.26 -2.72 -0.19
C MET A 17 -13.15 -3.49 0.79
N SER A 18 -13.01 -4.81 0.91
CA SER A 18 -13.69 -5.59 1.95
C SER A 18 -12.97 -5.52 3.30
N GLY A 19 -11.77 -4.91 3.34
CA GLY A 19 -10.90 -4.87 4.50
C GLY A 19 -10.01 -6.11 4.64
N LYS A 20 -9.99 -7.00 3.64
CA LYS A 20 -9.10 -8.16 3.65
C LYS A 20 -7.67 -7.71 3.37
N MET A 21 -6.75 -8.10 4.24
CA MET A 21 -5.32 -7.88 4.05
C MET A 21 -4.80 -8.77 2.92
N LEU A 22 -4.19 -8.15 1.91
CA LEU A 22 -3.63 -8.82 0.74
C LEU A 22 -2.11 -8.98 0.84
N GLY A 23 -1.45 -8.12 1.61
CA GLY A 23 -0.01 -8.19 1.77
C GLY A 23 0.50 -7.20 2.81
N LYS A 24 1.73 -7.42 3.24
CA LYS A 24 2.48 -6.50 4.07
C LYS A 24 3.95 -6.57 3.67
N GLU A 25 4.62 -5.44 3.69
CA GLU A 25 6.06 -5.38 3.50
C GLU A 25 6.68 -4.55 4.61
N LYS A 26 7.92 -4.87 4.93
CA LYS A 26 8.71 -4.11 5.88
C LYS A 26 9.82 -3.38 5.16
N ASN A 27 10.17 -2.23 5.67
CA ASN A 27 11.34 -1.50 5.24
C ASN A 27 11.41 -1.26 3.70
N THR A 28 10.33 -0.75 3.10
CA THR A 28 10.29 -0.52 1.65
C THR A 28 9.91 0.92 1.30
N LEU A 29 10.35 1.36 0.11
CA LEU A 29 10.01 2.65 -0.50
C LEU A 29 8.96 2.50 -1.60
N THR A 30 8.74 1.27 -2.06
CA THR A 30 7.92 0.94 -3.24
C THR A 30 6.88 -0.11 -2.90
N ILE A 31 5.72 0.04 -3.52
CA ILE A 31 4.63 -0.92 -3.47
C ILE A 31 4.45 -1.50 -4.87
N ASP A 32 4.65 -2.82 -5.00
CA ASP A 32 4.41 -3.55 -6.24
C ASP A 32 2.90 -3.80 -6.40
N THR A 33 2.33 -3.17 -7.43
CA THR A 33 0.91 -3.29 -7.78
C THR A 33 0.69 -4.15 -9.03
N SER A 34 1.74 -4.74 -9.60
CA SER A 34 1.69 -5.46 -10.88
C SER A 34 0.79 -6.69 -10.86
N LYS A 35 0.59 -7.29 -9.68
CA LYS A 35 -0.24 -8.49 -9.47
C LYS A 35 -1.67 -8.17 -9.03
N LEU A 36 -2.02 -6.90 -8.85
CA LEU A 36 -3.37 -6.50 -8.45
C LEU A 36 -4.28 -6.46 -9.67
N ALA A 37 -5.51 -6.94 -9.49
CA ALA A 37 -6.56 -6.75 -10.49
C ALA A 37 -7.00 -5.29 -10.54
N THR A 38 -7.67 -4.89 -11.63
CA THR A 38 -8.35 -3.59 -11.73
C THR A 38 -9.30 -3.42 -10.55
N GLY A 39 -9.20 -2.28 -9.85
CA GLY A 39 -9.96 -2.05 -8.63
C GLY A 39 -9.41 -0.96 -7.73
N VAL A 40 -9.97 -0.88 -6.53
CA VAL A 40 -9.59 0.08 -5.49
C VAL A 40 -8.98 -0.67 -4.32
N TYR A 41 -7.89 -0.14 -3.78
CA TYR A 41 -7.16 -0.70 -2.66
C TYR A 41 -6.79 0.37 -1.64
N LEU A 42 -6.53 -0.06 -0.41
CA LEU A 42 -6.06 0.79 0.68
C LEU A 42 -4.66 0.35 1.10
N ILE A 43 -3.76 1.32 1.18
CA ILE A 43 -2.46 1.14 1.83
C ILE A 43 -2.54 1.83 3.17
N LYS A 44 -2.15 1.13 4.22
CA LYS A 44 -1.95 1.68 5.55
C LYS A 44 -0.48 1.58 5.92
N THR A 45 0.12 2.68 6.35
CA THR A 45 1.49 2.66 6.88
C THR A 45 1.47 2.39 8.38
N SER A 46 2.58 1.91 8.94
CA SER A 46 2.71 1.67 10.39
C SER A 46 2.52 2.94 11.24
N GLU A 47 2.73 4.12 10.65
CA GLU A 47 2.49 5.43 11.26
C GLU A 47 1.01 5.85 11.24
N GLY A 48 0.14 5.04 10.64
CA GLY A 48 -1.31 5.27 10.60
C GLY A 48 -1.80 6.06 9.38
N TYR A 49 -0.91 6.43 8.45
CA TYR A 49 -1.32 7.07 7.20
C TYR A 49 -2.03 6.08 6.29
N MET A 50 -3.12 6.53 5.67
CA MET A 50 -3.88 5.72 4.71
C MET A 50 -3.93 6.40 3.34
N LYS A 51 -3.61 5.65 2.29
CA LYS A 51 -3.67 6.11 0.89
C LYS A 51 -4.51 5.15 0.06
N ARG A 52 -5.39 5.72 -0.77
CA ARG A 52 -6.20 4.96 -1.73
C ARG A 52 -5.41 4.77 -3.02
N VAL A 53 -5.42 3.56 -3.55
CA VAL A 53 -4.83 3.20 -4.85
C VAL A 53 -5.92 2.76 -5.79
N ILE A 54 -5.86 3.25 -7.04
CA ILE A 54 -6.75 2.84 -8.11
C ILE A 54 -5.89 2.15 -9.16
N VAL A 55 -6.12 0.87 -9.38
CA VAL A 55 -5.52 0.08 -10.47
C VAL A 55 -6.51 0.07 -11.61
N LYS A 56 -6.07 0.46 -12.81
CA LYS A 56 -6.87 0.50 -14.03
C LYS A 56 -6.50 -0.65 -14.94
#